data_AF-M4NKT6-F1
#
_entry.id   AF-M4NKT6-F1
#
_cell.length_a   1.000
_cell.length_b   1.000
_cell.length_c   1.000
_cell.angle_alpha   90.00
_cell.angle_beta   90.00
_cell.angle_gamma   90.00
#
_symmetry.space_group_name_H-M   'P 1'
#
loop_
_entity.id
_entity.type
_entity.pdbx_description
1 polymer ?
#
loop_
_entity_poly.entity_id
_entity_poly.type
_entity_poly.pdbx_seq_one_letter_code
_entity_poly.pdbx_strand_id
1 'polypeptide(L)'
;MGTRLVERFAAEGGKRLIEALSEFRLLAGLAGVPACLAEVGELLEVAAGESFITQNDSQTDVFFIVAGSVNVIVNGKMVNTRRVGDHVGEMAVIEPAQLRSATITARESCVLLKISDSDFIKFADANPVIWRRMAATLSRRLLERNSMIAHAREQVRVFVMSSVEALPVTRLLVQHFEHDPFLTVVWDQGVFRASNYTLEELERQLEQADFAIAVAHADDMVISRSDEWPAMRDNVVFELGMFIGFLGRKRAFLMEPREDKLKLPSDLAGLTTVPYRYVKGPDARAFLAPACEQIRARILEAGPRD
;
A
#
# COMPACT_ATOMS: atom_id res chain seq x y z
N MET A 1 38.98 -24.48 11.88
CA MET A 1 38.35 -24.14 10.59
C MET A 1 36.90 -24.57 10.69
N GLY A 2 35.96 -23.63 10.65
CA GLY A 2 34.53 -23.98 10.70
C GLY A 2 34.14 -24.76 9.45
N THR A 3 33.41 -25.86 9.62
CA THR A 3 32.78 -26.61 8.52
C THR A 3 31.97 -25.66 7.67
N ARG A 4 32.12 -25.74 6.34
CA ARG A 4 31.39 -24.88 5.39
C ARG A 4 29.90 -25.05 5.61
N LEU A 5 29.11 -23.99 5.41
CA LEU A 5 27.68 -24.01 5.76
C LEU A 5 26.95 -25.10 4.97
N VAL A 6 27.37 -25.32 3.72
CA VAL A 6 26.85 -26.36 2.82
C VAL A 6 27.10 -27.78 3.32
N GLU A 7 28.28 -28.05 3.89
CA GLU A 7 28.66 -29.36 4.44
C GLU A 7 27.73 -29.76 5.60
N ARG A 8 27.21 -28.77 6.34
CA ARG A 8 26.26 -29.03 7.43
C ARG A 8 24.92 -29.54 6.95
N PHE A 9 24.46 -29.10 5.78
CA PHE A 9 23.20 -29.56 5.19
C PHE A 9 23.36 -30.86 4.39
N ALA A 10 24.55 -31.10 3.84
CA ALA A 10 24.90 -32.36 3.17
C ALA A 10 25.20 -33.51 4.16
N ALA A 11 25.56 -33.20 5.41
CA ALA A 11 25.86 -34.19 6.45
C ALA A 11 24.67 -35.11 6.76
N GLU A 12 24.96 -36.26 7.37
CA GLU A 12 23.95 -37.23 7.85
C GLU A 12 22.99 -37.69 6.73
N GLY A 13 23.50 -37.83 5.49
CA GLY A 13 22.70 -38.25 4.34
C GLY A 13 21.64 -37.24 3.92
N GLY A 14 21.86 -35.94 4.17
CA GLY A 14 20.93 -34.88 3.81
C GLY A 14 19.76 -34.71 4.78
N LYS A 15 19.75 -35.40 5.94
CA LYS A 15 18.65 -35.33 6.92
C LYS A 15 18.32 -33.89 7.33
N ARG A 16 19.34 -33.06 7.57
CA ARG A 16 19.15 -31.64 7.93
C ARG A 16 18.56 -30.80 6.81
N LEU A 17 18.89 -31.12 5.56
CA LEU A 17 18.27 -30.47 4.40
C LEU A 17 16.79 -30.84 4.32
N ILE A 18 16.45 -32.12 4.50
CA ILE A 18 15.06 -32.60 4.50
C ILE A 18 14.25 -31.95 5.63
N GLU A 19 14.82 -31.84 6.83
CA GLU A 19 14.22 -31.12 7.97
C GLU A 19 13.97 -29.65 7.62
N ALA A 20 14.98 -28.95 7.08
CA ALA A 20 14.82 -27.55 6.67
C ALA A 20 13.75 -27.36 5.58
N LEU A 21 13.72 -28.24 4.57
CA LEU A 21 12.74 -28.21 3.49
C LEU A 21 11.31 -28.47 4.00
N SER A 22 11.15 -29.28 5.05
CA SER A 22 9.83 -29.59 5.62
C SER A 22 9.11 -28.37 6.19
N GLU A 23 9.87 -27.35 6.61
CA GLU A 23 9.36 -26.07 7.11
C GLU A 23 8.94 -25.10 5.98
N PHE A 24 9.28 -25.40 4.73
CA PHE A 24 8.93 -24.52 3.62
C PHE A 24 7.43 -24.54 3.44
N ARG A 25 6.79 -23.36 3.41
CA ARG A 25 5.34 -23.25 3.20
C ARG A 25 4.86 -23.99 1.93
N LEU A 26 5.71 -24.06 0.92
CA LEU A 26 5.44 -24.83 -0.30
C LEU A 26 5.28 -26.33 -0.02
N LEU A 27 6.06 -26.89 0.91
CA LEU A 27 6.16 -28.33 1.19
C LEU A 27 5.46 -28.74 2.49
N ALA A 28 5.08 -27.78 3.33
CA ALA A 28 4.49 -28.02 4.65
C ALA A 28 3.32 -29.02 4.61
N GLY A 29 3.39 -30.04 5.46
CA GLY A 29 2.37 -31.09 5.57
C GLY A 29 2.37 -32.14 4.45
N LEU A 30 3.35 -32.14 3.54
CA LEU A 30 3.48 -33.15 2.48
C LEU A 30 4.55 -34.18 2.88
N ALA A 31 4.11 -35.33 3.38
CA ALA A 31 5.04 -36.40 3.77
C ALA A 31 5.84 -36.92 2.56
N GLY A 32 7.15 -37.14 2.74
CA GLY A 32 8.05 -37.66 1.71
C GLY A 32 8.47 -36.66 0.63
N VAL A 33 7.65 -35.64 0.34
CA VAL A 33 7.94 -34.64 -0.70
C VAL A 33 9.22 -33.83 -0.44
N PRO A 34 9.54 -33.39 0.80
CA PRO A 34 10.83 -32.76 1.09
C PRO A 34 12.05 -33.64 0.77
N ALA A 35 11.94 -34.95 0.98
CA ALA A 35 13.02 -35.89 0.66
C ALA A 35 13.18 -36.03 -0.86
N CYS A 36 12.09 -36.18 -1.60
CA CYS A 36 12.13 -36.21 -3.07
C CYS A 36 12.74 -34.91 -3.64
N LEU A 37 12.41 -33.75 -3.07
CA LEU A 37 12.99 -32.48 -3.50
C LEU A 37 14.50 -32.40 -3.21
N ALA A 38 14.93 -32.87 -2.03
CA ALA A 38 16.34 -32.92 -1.66
C ALA A 38 17.16 -33.84 -2.59
N GLU A 39 16.58 -34.95 -3.06
CA GLU A 39 17.24 -35.91 -3.95
C GLU A 39 17.46 -35.37 -5.37
N VAL A 40 16.56 -34.53 -5.88
CA VAL A 40 16.65 -33.97 -7.24
C VAL A 40 17.43 -32.66 -7.32
N GLY A 41 17.75 -32.05 -6.18
CA GLY A 41 18.43 -30.76 -6.11
C GLY A 41 19.90 -30.85 -5.72
N GLU A 42 20.68 -29.85 -6.12
CA GLU A 42 22.08 -29.67 -5.77
C GLU A 42 22.24 -28.52 -4.78
N LEU A 43 23.02 -28.74 -3.70
CA LEU A 43 23.35 -27.69 -2.76
C LEU A 43 24.41 -26.74 -3.33
N LEU A 44 24.10 -25.44 -3.35
CA LEU A 44 24.97 -24.37 -3.81
C LEU A 44 25.25 -23.39 -2.67
N GLU A 45 26.53 -23.11 -2.41
CA GLU A 45 26.95 -22.05 -1.49
C GLU A 45 27.24 -20.78 -2.29
N VAL A 46 26.68 -19.65 -1.84
CA VAL A 46 26.80 -18.35 -2.53
C VAL A 46 27.32 -17.31 -1.53
N ALA A 47 28.38 -16.59 -1.90
CA ALA A 47 28.99 -15.59 -1.04
C ALA A 47 28.16 -14.28 -0.99
N ALA A 48 28.29 -13.52 0.08
CA ALA A 48 27.63 -12.21 0.18
C ALA A 48 28.04 -11.29 -0.98
N GLY A 49 27.05 -10.69 -1.66
CA GLY A 49 27.25 -9.85 -2.84
C GLY A 49 27.31 -10.59 -4.18
N GLU A 50 27.35 -11.92 -4.18
CA GLU A 50 27.37 -12.73 -5.39
C GLU A 50 25.96 -12.87 -6.00
N SER A 51 25.85 -12.68 -7.31
CA SER A 51 24.60 -12.88 -8.06
C SER A 51 24.61 -14.25 -8.75
N PHE A 52 23.54 -15.02 -8.54
CA PHE A 52 23.37 -16.36 -9.14
C PHE A 52 22.17 -16.44 -10.10
N ILE A 53 21.39 -15.36 -10.20
CA ILE A 53 20.40 -15.14 -11.27
C ILE A 53 20.62 -13.70 -11.76
N THR A 54 20.68 -13.52 -13.08
CA THR A 54 20.77 -12.20 -13.71
C THR A 54 19.51 -11.91 -14.50
N GLN A 55 18.96 -10.70 -14.39
CA GLN A 55 17.79 -10.28 -15.17
C GLN A 55 18.06 -10.41 -16.68
N ASN A 56 17.04 -10.84 -17.43
CA ASN A 56 17.08 -11.13 -18.87
C ASN A 56 17.98 -12.31 -19.29
N ASP A 57 18.55 -13.05 -18.34
CA ASP A 57 19.24 -14.30 -18.64
C ASP A 57 18.23 -15.38 -19.08
N SER A 58 18.70 -16.31 -19.90
CA SER A 58 17.95 -17.45 -20.42
C SER A 58 18.03 -18.69 -19.54
N GLN A 59 18.89 -18.72 -18.51
CA GLN A 59 18.89 -19.83 -17.55
C GLN A 59 17.58 -19.87 -16.76
N THR A 60 17.03 -21.06 -16.53
CA THR A 60 15.68 -21.28 -15.98
C THR A 60 15.66 -22.04 -14.64
N ASP A 61 16.83 -22.39 -14.09
CA ASP A 61 16.97 -23.10 -12.80
C ASP A 61 16.15 -22.45 -11.67
N VAL A 62 15.62 -23.27 -10.76
CA VAL A 62 14.87 -22.85 -9.58
C VAL A 62 15.74 -23.01 -8.34
N PHE A 63 15.67 -22.05 -7.43
CA PHE A 63 16.48 -22.05 -6.22
C PHE A 63 15.61 -21.92 -4.98
N PHE A 64 15.87 -22.78 -3.99
CA PHE A 64 15.25 -22.75 -2.68
C PHE A 64 16.26 -22.24 -1.65
N ILE A 65 15.88 -21.24 -0.85
CA ILE A 65 16.79 -20.62 0.12
C ILE A 65 16.76 -21.44 1.41
N VAL A 66 17.80 -22.23 1.63
CA VAL A 66 17.92 -23.12 2.80
C VAL A 66 18.57 -22.39 3.97
N ALA A 67 19.50 -21.47 3.69
CA ALA A 67 20.11 -20.60 4.69
C ALA A 67 20.46 -19.23 4.09
N GLY A 68 20.40 -18.19 4.91
CA GLY A 68 20.73 -16.81 4.54
C GLY A 68 19.55 -16.04 3.93
N SER A 69 19.88 -14.97 3.22
CA SER A 69 18.90 -14.09 2.57
C SER A 69 19.46 -13.48 1.28
N VAL A 70 18.57 -13.18 0.35
CA VAL A 70 18.92 -12.65 -0.99
C VAL A 70 18.08 -11.43 -1.33
N ASN A 71 18.65 -10.50 -2.08
CA ASN A 71 17.96 -9.33 -2.59
C ASN A 71 17.43 -9.61 -3.99
N VAL A 72 16.20 -9.17 -4.25
CA VAL A 72 15.54 -9.19 -5.57
C VAL A 72 15.68 -7.80 -6.16
N ILE A 73 16.35 -7.69 -7.31
CA ILE A 73 16.68 -6.44 -7.97
C ILE A 73 16.05 -6.44 -9.36
N VAL A 74 15.25 -5.41 -9.68
CA VAL A 74 14.62 -5.25 -11.00
C VAL A 74 15.01 -3.89 -11.55
N ASN A 75 15.56 -3.87 -12.77
CA ASN A 75 16.03 -2.64 -13.42
C ASN A 75 16.98 -1.81 -12.52
N GLY A 76 17.87 -2.50 -11.80
CA GLY A 76 18.85 -1.89 -10.87
C GLY A 76 18.29 -1.42 -9.52
N LYS A 77 16.97 -1.51 -9.29
CA LYS A 77 16.35 -1.14 -8.00
C LYS A 77 16.07 -2.38 -7.16
N MET A 78 16.40 -2.33 -5.88
CA MET A 78 16.02 -3.37 -4.92
C MET A 78 14.51 -3.30 -4.68
N VAL A 79 13.79 -4.36 -5.06
CA VAL A 79 12.32 -4.42 -4.94
C VAL A 79 11.85 -5.33 -3.82
N ASN A 80 12.68 -6.27 -3.37
CA ASN A 80 12.33 -7.18 -2.28
C ASN A 80 13.57 -7.88 -1.69
N THR A 81 13.38 -8.56 -0.56
CA THR A 81 14.35 -9.51 0.02
C THR A 81 13.65 -10.85 0.25
N ARG A 82 14.30 -11.95 -0.10
CA ARG A 82 13.86 -13.33 0.18
C ARG A 82 14.72 -13.95 1.26
N ARG A 83 14.11 -14.82 2.06
CA ARG A 83 14.75 -15.45 3.22
C ARG A 83 14.56 -16.96 3.18
N VAL A 84 15.11 -17.63 4.18
CA VAL A 84 14.93 -19.07 4.39
C VAL A 84 13.45 -19.47 4.27
N GLY A 85 13.18 -20.53 3.49
CA GLY A 85 11.83 -21.01 3.21
C GLY A 85 11.20 -20.45 1.93
N ASP A 86 11.79 -19.40 1.36
CA ASP A 86 11.40 -18.87 0.05
C ASP A 86 12.10 -19.61 -1.10
N HIS A 87 11.55 -19.42 -2.30
CA HIS A 87 12.13 -19.84 -3.57
C HIS A 87 12.18 -18.67 -4.55
N VAL A 88 13.12 -18.75 -5.49
CA VAL A 88 13.31 -17.78 -6.58
C VAL A 88 13.58 -18.50 -7.89
N GLY A 89 13.29 -17.82 -9.00
CA GLY A 89 13.55 -18.32 -10.35
C GLY A 89 12.40 -19.14 -10.95
N GLU A 90 11.33 -19.37 -10.19
CA GLU A 90 10.16 -20.19 -10.58
C GLU A 90 9.37 -19.62 -11.76
N MET A 91 9.42 -18.30 -11.98
CA MET A 91 8.63 -17.63 -13.01
C MET A 91 9.00 -18.09 -14.43
N ALA A 92 10.29 -18.28 -14.69
CA ALA A 92 10.80 -18.69 -16.00
C ALA A 92 10.46 -20.15 -16.33
N VAL A 93 10.12 -20.97 -15.32
CA VAL A 93 9.64 -22.34 -15.52
C VAL A 93 8.15 -22.36 -15.84
N ILE A 94 7.37 -21.45 -15.24
CA ILE A 94 5.91 -21.39 -15.42
C ILE A 94 5.54 -20.74 -16.77
N GLU A 95 6.28 -19.71 -17.18
CA GLU A 95 6.15 -19.06 -18.49
C GLU A 95 7.47 -19.24 -19.26
N PRO A 96 7.60 -20.30 -20.08
CA PRO A 96 8.84 -20.60 -20.79
C PRO A 96 9.30 -19.50 -21.76
N ALA A 97 8.39 -18.65 -22.24
CA ALA A 97 8.75 -17.53 -23.10
C ALA A 97 9.37 -16.35 -22.33
N GLN A 98 9.31 -16.36 -21.00
CA GLN A 98 9.78 -15.26 -20.16
C GLN A 98 11.23 -15.47 -19.68
N LEU A 99 12.11 -14.54 -20.05
CA LEU A 99 13.46 -14.44 -19.49
C LEU A 99 13.42 -14.11 -17.99
N ARG A 100 14.55 -14.22 -17.29
CA ARG A 100 14.63 -13.85 -15.86
C ARG A 100 14.09 -12.45 -15.60
N SER A 101 13.09 -12.36 -14.73
CA SER A 101 12.38 -11.11 -14.41
C SER A 101 13.14 -10.17 -13.46
N ALA A 102 14.17 -10.68 -12.78
CA ALA A 102 14.96 -9.95 -11.79
C ALA A 102 16.38 -10.54 -11.69
N THR A 103 17.31 -9.72 -11.21
CA THR A 103 18.62 -10.17 -10.71
C THR A 103 18.47 -10.54 -9.25
N ILE A 104 19.05 -11.67 -8.84
CA ILE A 104 19.06 -12.12 -7.45
C ILE A 104 20.50 -12.16 -6.94
N THR A 105 20.74 -11.42 -5.86
CA THR A 105 22.07 -11.27 -5.25
C THR A 105 22.03 -11.69 -3.79
N ALA A 106 22.98 -12.51 -3.36
CA ALA A 106 23.10 -12.90 -1.97
C ALA A 106 23.39 -11.68 -1.07
N ARG A 107 22.62 -11.49 -0.01
CA ARG A 107 22.81 -10.40 0.95
C ARG A 107 23.87 -10.75 1.99
N GLU A 108 23.95 -12.02 2.32
CA GLU A 108 24.89 -12.63 3.25
C GLU A 108 25.32 -13.99 2.68
N SER A 109 26.13 -14.77 3.42
CA SER A 109 26.46 -16.13 3.01
C SER A 109 25.19 -16.99 2.93
N CYS A 110 24.89 -17.53 1.76
CA CYS A 110 23.67 -18.29 1.51
C CYS A 110 23.98 -19.74 1.17
N VAL A 111 23.06 -20.64 1.54
CA VAL A 111 22.99 -22.00 1.02
C VAL A 111 21.66 -22.16 0.32
N LEU A 112 21.73 -22.56 -0.95
CA LEU A 112 20.59 -22.74 -1.83
C LEU A 112 20.49 -24.21 -2.23
N LEU A 113 19.28 -24.70 -2.43
CA LEU A 113 19.05 -25.93 -3.19
C LEU A 113 18.67 -25.51 -4.61
N LYS A 114 19.57 -25.76 -5.56
CA LYS A 114 19.41 -25.51 -7.00
C LYS A 114 18.75 -26.72 -7.66
N ILE A 115 17.75 -26.49 -8.50
CA ILE A 115 17.07 -27.54 -9.27
C ILE A 115 16.94 -27.07 -10.72
N SER A 116 17.24 -27.95 -11.67
CA SER A 116 17.00 -27.66 -13.09
C SER A 116 15.51 -27.44 -13.36
N ASP A 117 15.17 -26.66 -14.38
CA ASP A 117 13.77 -26.48 -14.79
C ASP A 117 13.10 -27.81 -15.13
N SER A 118 13.79 -28.68 -15.85
CA SER A 118 13.28 -29.99 -16.26
C SER A 118 13.01 -30.92 -15.08
N ASP A 119 13.87 -30.92 -14.07
CA ASP A 119 13.69 -31.77 -12.88
C ASP A 119 12.66 -31.17 -11.94
N PHE A 120 12.57 -29.84 -11.88
CA PHE A 120 11.52 -29.16 -11.16
C PHE A 120 10.13 -29.45 -11.74
N ILE A 121 10.00 -29.45 -13.07
CA ILE A 121 8.75 -29.81 -13.76
C ILE A 121 8.37 -31.26 -13.43
N LYS A 122 9.29 -32.22 -13.59
CA LYS A 122 9.03 -33.64 -13.24
C LYS A 122 8.62 -33.79 -11.77
N PHE A 123 9.30 -33.11 -10.86
CA PHE A 123 8.99 -33.11 -9.44
C PHE A 123 7.60 -32.56 -9.15
N ALA A 124 7.24 -31.43 -9.77
CA ALA A 124 5.95 -30.79 -9.58
C ALA A 124 4.80 -31.56 -10.23
N ASP A 125 5.03 -32.22 -11.37
CA ASP A 125 4.06 -33.09 -12.03
C ASP A 125 3.77 -34.36 -11.23
N ALA A 126 4.80 -34.93 -10.59
CA ALA A 126 4.64 -36.02 -9.64
C ALA A 126 3.90 -35.59 -8.35
N ASN A 127 3.86 -34.28 -8.07
CA ASN A 127 3.25 -33.69 -6.86
C ASN A 127 2.35 -32.48 -7.20
N PRO A 128 1.19 -32.64 -7.88
CA PRO A 128 0.42 -31.53 -8.44
C PRO A 128 -0.02 -30.44 -7.44
N VAL A 129 -0.06 -30.76 -6.15
CA VAL A 129 -0.29 -29.79 -5.07
C VAL A 129 0.75 -28.67 -5.05
N ILE A 130 1.97 -28.94 -5.52
CA ILE A 130 3.08 -27.98 -5.65
C ILE A 130 2.74 -26.90 -6.67
N TRP A 131 2.23 -27.27 -7.85
CA TRP A 131 1.72 -26.31 -8.85
C TRP A 131 0.65 -25.39 -8.26
N ARG A 132 -0.33 -25.97 -7.56
CA ARG A 132 -1.40 -25.18 -6.91
C ARG A 132 -0.86 -24.20 -5.87
N ARG A 133 0.09 -24.63 -5.02
CA ARG A 133 0.68 -23.77 -3.98
C ARG A 133 1.58 -22.67 -4.57
N MET A 134 2.29 -22.95 -5.66
CA MET A 134 3.03 -21.93 -6.41
C MET A 134 2.10 -20.92 -7.07
N ALA A 135 1.07 -21.37 -7.79
CA ALA A 135 0.09 -20.49 -8.41
C ALA A 135 -0.56 -19.56 -7.37
N ALA A 136 -0.95 -20.10 -6.21
CA ALA A 136 -1.49 -19.30 -5.11
C ALA A 136 -0.47 -18.30 -4.55
N THR A 137 0.82 -18.64 -4.54
CA THR A 137 1.90 -17.76 -4.06
C THR A 137 2.17 -16.63 -5.06
N LEU A 138 2.24 -16.94 -6.35
CA LEU A 138 2.38 -15.93 -7.41
C LEU A 138 1.17 -15.02 -7.50
N SER A 139 -0.05 -15.56 -7.39
CA SER A 139 -1.28 -14.78 -7.35
C SER A 139 -1.31 -13.82 -6.16
N ARG A 140 -0.95 -14.29 -4.95
CA ARG A 140 -0.78 -13.39 -3.78
C ARG A 140 0.26 -12.31 -4.05
N ARG A 141 1.41 -12.65 -4.63
CA ARG A 141 2.45 -11.68 -4.97
C ARG A 141 1.99 -10.67 -6.02
N LEU A 142 1.16 -11.06 -6.98
CA LEU A 142 0.54 -10.13 -7.94
C LEU A 142 -0.47 -9.20 -7.25
N LEU A 143 -1.29 -9.71 -6.34
CA LEU A 143 -2.23 -8.89 -5.57
C LEU A 143 -1.52 -7.93 -4.62
N GLU A 144 -0.49 -8.39 -3.91
CA GLU A 144 0.39 -7.58 -3.07
C GLU A 144 1.12 -6.52 -3.90
N ARG A 145 1.52 -6.85 -5.14
CA ARG A 145 2.13 -5.89 -6.05
C ARG A 145 1.11 -4.93 -6.64
N ASN A 146 -0.14 -5.33 -6.87
CA ASN A 146 -1.21 -4.40 -7.25
C ASN A 146 -1.60 -3.46 -6.09
N SER A 147 -1.49 -3.91 -4.83
CA SER A 147 -1.72 -3.06 -3.66
C SER A 147 -0.51 -2.16 -3.36
N MET A 148 0.72 -2.58 -3.70
CA MET A 148 1.95 -1.76 -3.62
C MET A 148 2.21 -0.91 -4.87
N ILE A 149 1.53 -1.19 -5.98
CA ILE A 149 1.24 -0.23 -7.05
C ILE A 149 -0.02 0.53 -6.60
N ALA A 150 0.04 1.13 -5.41
CA ALA A 150 -0.50 2.47 -5.30
C ALA A 150 0.17 3.20 -6.46
N HIS A 151 -0.61 3.58 -7.47
CA HIS A 151 -0.10 4.43 -8.54
C HIS A 151 0.70 5.51 -7.83
N ALA A 152 1.94 5.79 -8.26
CA ALA A 152 2.54 7.06 -7.91
C ALA A 152 1.53 8.10 -8.39
N ARG A 153 0.68 8.58 -7.47
CA ARG A 153 -0.48 9.39 -7.84
C ARG A 153 0.13 10.64 -8.42
N GLU A 154 0.05 10.81 -9.74
CA GLU A 154 0.57 12.01 -10.41
C GLU A 154 -0.10 13.27 -9.87
N GLN A 155 -1.28 13.13 -9.26
CA GLN A 155 -2.05 14.17 -8.61
C GLN A 155 -2.44 13.78 -7.20
N VAL A 156 -2.29 14.72 -6.26
CA VAL A 156 -2.74 14.55 -4.88
C VAL A 156 -4.26 14.61 -4.84
N ARG A 157 -4.93 13.55 -4.38
CA ARG A 157 -6.39 13.49 -4.32
C ARG A 157 -6.88 14.15 -3.02
N VAL A 158 -7.54 15.29 -3.18
CA VAL A 158 -8.06 16.11 -2.07
C VAL A 158 -9.57 15.92 -2.01
N PHE A 159 -10.03 15.26 -0.95
CA PHE A 159 -11.46 15.03 -0.73
C PHE A 159 -12.06 16.19 0.05
N VAL A 160 -13.11 16.82 -0.47
CA VAL A 160 -13.76 17.98 0.14
C VAL A 160 -15.18 17.60 0.53
N MET A 161 -15.48 17.63 1.82
CA MET A 161 -16.79 17.34 2.38
C MET A 161 -17.43 18.63 2.89
N SER A 162 -18.68 18.84 2.51
CA SER A 162 -19.43 20.01 2.96
C SER A 162 -20.93 19.73 2.99
N SER A 163 -21.66 20.55 3.74
CA SER A 163 -23.10 20.65 3.59
C SER A 163 -23.49 21.30 2.26
N VAL A 164 -24.79 21.33 1.95
CA VAL A 164 -25.29 21.98 0.73
C VAL A 164 -25.20 23.51 0.83
N GLU A 165 -25.26 24.03 2.05
CA GLU A 165 -25.15 25.44 2.40
C GLU A 165 -23.73 25.97 2.14
N ALA A 166 -22.71 25.12 2.37
CA ALA A 166 -21.30 25.43 2.12
C ALA A 166 -20.85 25.31 0.64
N LEU A 167 -21.72 24.86 -0.28
CA LEU A 167 -21.35 24.69 -1.70
C LEU A 167 -20.72 25.90 -2.37
N PRO A 168 -21.15 27.15 -2.11
CA PRO A 168 -20.49 28.32 -2.69
C PRO A 168 -19.00 28.41 -2.30
N VAL A 169 -18.66 28.05 -1.06
CA VAL A 169 -17.28 28.02 -0.56
C VAL A 169 -16.51 26.88 -1.22
N THR A 170 -17.10 25.69 -1.27
CA THR A 170 -16.48 24.50 -1.87
C THR A 170 -16.18 24.70 -3.37
N ARG A 171 -17.08 25.37 -4.11
CA ARG A 171 -16.85 25.71 -5.53
C ARG A 171 -15.68 26.66 -5.72
N LEU A 172 -15.55 27.68 -4.86
CA LEU A 172 -14.42 28.61 -4.91
C LEU A 172 -13.11 27.91 -4.54
N LEU A 173 -13.14 26.94 -3.62
CA LEU A 173 -11.99 26.12 -3.29
C LEU A 173 -11.50 25.31 -4.49
N VAL A 174 -12.42 24.65 -5.22
CA VAL A 174 -12.07 23.95 -6.48
C VAL A 174 -11.45 24.90 -7.50
N GLN A 175 -11.99 26.11 -7.65
CA GLN A 175 -11.43 27.13 -8.56
C GLN A 175 -10.03 27.63 -8.15
N HIS A 176 -9.74 27.65 -6.86
CA HIS A 176 -8.40 28.00 -6.37
C HIS A 176 -7.39 26.89 -6.64
N PHE A 177 -7.83 25.63 -6.65
CA PHE A 177 -6.98 24.47 -6.89
C PHE A 177 -6.89 24.03 -8.36
N GLU A 178 -7.52 24.76 -9.29
CA GLU A 178 -7.61 24.40 -10.71
C GLU A 178 -6.24 24.20 -11.40
N HIS A 179 -5.22 24.95 -10.98
CA HIS A 179 -3.87 24.88 -11.56
C HIS A 179 -2.86 24.16 -10.67
N ASP A 180 -3.31 23.59 -9.56
CA ASP A 180 -2.48 22.80 -8.66
C ASP A 180 -2.44 21.33 -9.14
N PRO A 181 -1.42 20.53 -8.74
CA PRO A 181 -1.36 19.10 -9.04
C PRO A 181 -2.35 18.31 -8.16
N PHE A 182 -3.56 18.83 -7.95
CA PHE A 182 -4.57 18.29 -7.06
C PHE A 182 -5.76 17.78 -7.84
N LEU A 183 -6.17 16.54 -7.55
CA LEU A 183 -7.49 16.05 -7.94
C LEU A 183 -8.47 16.37 -6.81
N THR A 184 -9.16 17.51 -6.91
CA THR A 184 -10.13 17.95 -5.90
C THR A 184 -11.48 17.30 -6.16
N VAL A 185 -11.94 16.47 -5.23
CA VAL A 185 -13.21 15.74 -5.32
C VAL A 185 -14.16 16.28 -4.28
N VAL A 186 -15.27 16.87 -4.75
CA VAL A 186 -16.29 17.44 -3.88
C VAL A 186 -17.37 16.41 -3.59
N TRP A 187 -17.63 16.20 -2.31
CA TRP A 187 -18.74 15.43 -1.79
C TRP A 187 -19.81 16.38 -1.27
N ASP A 188 -20.84 16.59 -2.08
CA ASP A 188 -22.04 17.30 -1.66
C ASP A 188 -23.12 16.32 -1.18
N GLN A 189 -23.70 16.60 -0.01
CA GLN A 189 -24.76 15.78 0.59
C GLN A 189 -26.12 15.95 -0.15
N GLY A 190 -26.15 16.61 -1.32
CA GLY A 190 -27.36 17.08 -2.00
C GLY A 190 -27.71 16.37 -3.31
N VAL A 191 -26.74 15.83 -4.05
CA VAL A 191 -26.94 15.39 -5.46
C VAL A 191 -27.31 13.90 -5.61
N PHE A 192 -27.16 13.05 -4.59
CA PHE A 192 -27.38 11.59 -4.70
C PHE A 192 -28.57 11.04 -3.89
N ARG A 193 -29.72 11.74 -3.91
CA ARG A 193 -30.99 11.21 -3.36
C ARG A 193 -31.60 10.03 -4.14
N ALA A 194 -30.92 9.48 -5.13
CA ALA A 194 -31.37 8.31 -5.85
C ALA A 194 -30.27 7.23 -5.84
N SER A 195 -30.46 6.25 -4.96
CA SER A 195 -30.06 4.83 -5.12
C SER A 195 -28.89 4.25 -4.34
N ASN A 196 -27.96 4.99 -3.70
CA ASN A 196 -26.93 4.36 -2.85
C ASN A 196 -26.28 5.35 -1.88
N TYR A 197 -26.83 5.47 -0.66
CA TYR A 197 -26.07 5.97 0.48
C TYR A 197 -25.51 4.75 1.19
N THR A 198 -24.33 4.26 0.77
CA THR A 198 -23.67 3.16 1.47
C THR A 198 -22.38 3.68 2.09
N LEU A 199 -22.17 3.36 3.37
CA LEU A 199 -20.90 3.53 4.08
C LEU A 199 -19.73 3.03 3.23
N GLU A 200 -19.96 2.02 2.39
CA GLU A 200 -19.03 1.46 1.40
C GLU A 200 -18.47 2.49 0.41
N GLU A 201 -19.28 3.45 -0.07
CA GLU A 201 -18.79 4.48 -0.98
C GLU A 201 -17.89 5.48 -0.23
N LEU A 202 -18.25 5.81 1.02
CA LEU A 202 -17.43 6.67 1.88
C LEU A 202 -16.10 5.97 2.22
N GLU A 203 -16.13 4.67 2.52
CA GLU A 203 -14.94 3.82 2.70
C GLU A 203 -14.06 3.79 1.45
N ARG A 204 -14.66 3.67 0.25
CA ARG A 204 -13.93 3.75 -1.01
C ARG A 204 -13.24 5.10 -1.21
N GLN A 205 -13.89 6.20 -0.83
CA GLN A 205 -13.27 7.53 -0.89
C GLN A 205 -12.14 7.67 0.14
N LEU A 206 -12.30 7.12 1.35
CA LEU A 206 -11.24 7.10 2.37
C LEU A 206 -9.97 6.45 1.84
N GLU A 207 -10.07 5.26 1.24
CA GLU A 207 -8.92 4.53 0.69
C GLU A 207 -8.16 5.33 -0.38
N GLN A 208 -8.90 6.12 -1.15
CA GLN A 208 -8.37 6.87 -2.29
C GLN A 208 -7.85 8.26 -1.94
N ALA A 209 -8.28 8.85 -0.83
CA ALA A 209 -7.89 10.22 -0.47
C ALA A 209 -6.46 10.31 0.06
N ASP A 210 -5.77 11.40 -0.29
CA ASP A 210 -4.48 11.79 0.29
C ASP A 210 -4.67 12.85 1.39
N PHE A 211 -5.69 13.69 1.22
CA PHE A 211 -6.11 14.74 2.14
C PHE A 211 -7.62 14.86 2.21
N ALA A 212 -8.12 15.35 3.33
CA ALA A 212 -9.52 15.70 3.51
C ALA A 212 -9.66 17.16 3.95
N ILE A 213 -10.67 17.84 3.41
CA ILE A 213 -11.07 19.19 3.81
C ILE A 213 -12.55 19.14 4.17
N ALA A 214 -12.87 19.34 5.44
CA ALA A 214 -14.23 19.60 5.88
C ALA A 214 -14.50 21.09 5.86
N VAL A 215 -15.48 21.54 5.07
CA VAL A 215 -15.91 22.93 5.06
C VAL A 215 -17.04 23.09 6.06
N ALA A 216 -16.72 23.70 7.19
CA ALA A 216 -17.70 24.01 8.22
C ALA A 216 -18.56 25.19 7.80
N HIS A 217 -19.85 25.06 8.10
CA HIS A 217 -20.83 26.12 8.00
C HIS A 217 -21.77 26.00 9.20
N ALA A 218 -22.34 27.12 9.63
CA ALA A 218 -23.26 27.19 10.76
C ALA A 218 -24.65 26.66 10.34
N ASP A 219 -24.73 25.36 10.09
CA ASP A 219 -25.92 24.71 9.55
C ASP A 219 -26.95 24.39 10.63
N ASP A 220 -26.47 24.01 11.82
CA ASP A 220 -27.28 23.57 12.95
C ASP A 220 -27.08 24.46 14.18
N MET A 221 -28.01 24.37 15.14
CA MET A 221 -27.91 25.04 16.44
C MET A 221 -27.82 23.99 17.54
N VAL A 222 -26.85 24.13 18.44
CA VAL A 222 -26.69 23.27 19.63
C VAL A 222 -26.83 24.06 20.91
N ILE A 223 -27.52 23.49 21.90
CA ILE A 223 -27.65 24.09 23.22
C ILE A 223 -26.45 23.65 24.07
N SER A 224 -25.71 24.60 24.61
CA SER A 224 -24.62 24.31 25.53
C SER A 224 -24.57 25.31 26.66
N ARG A 225 -24.63 24.80 27.90
CA ARG A 225 -24.68 25.60 29.13
C ARG A 225 -25.79 26.68 29.06
N SER A 226 -26.95 26.28 28.52
CA SER A 226 -28.16 27.10 28.37
C SER A 226 -28.11 28.20 27.29
N ASP A 227 -27.02 28.30 26.54
CA ASP A 227 -26.92 29.20 25.39
C ASP A 227 -27.00 28.40 24.07
N GLU A 228 -27.62 29.00 23.05
CA GLU A 228 -27.65 28.47 21.69
C GLU A 228 -26.39 28.86 20.93
N TRP A 229 -25.71 27.87 20.33
CA TRP A 229 -24.49 28.07 19.56
C TRP A 229 -24.66 27.51 18.15
N PRO A 230 -24.20 28.22 17.11
CA PRO A 230 -24.11 27.66 15.77
C PRO A 230 -23.08 26.53 15.75
N ALA A 231 -23.44 25.43 15.09
CA ALA A 231 -22.65 24.23 14.97
C ALA A 231 -22.65 23.67 13.55
N MET A 232 -21.67 22.81 13.29
CA MET A 232 -21.63 22.02 12.06
C MET A 232 -22.71 20.96 12.08
N ARG A 233 -23.17 20.58 10.89
CA ARG A 233 -24.07 19.45 10.71
C ARG A 233 -23.46 18.13 11.18
N ASP A 234 -24.23 17.32 11.87
CA ASP A 234 -23.78 16.06 12.49
C ASP A 234 -23.08 15.11 11.51
N ASN A 235 -23.58 14.99 10.27
CA ASN A 235 -22.98 14.14 9.24
C ASN A 235 -21.56 14.62 8.89
N VAL A 236 -21.35 15.93 8.74
CA VAL A 236 -20.03 16.49 8.40
C VAL A 236 -19.03 16.23 9.53
N VAL A 237 -19.49 16.26 10.78
CA VAL A 237 -18.66 15.89 11.94
C VAL A 237 -18.30 14.39 11.91
N PHE A 238 -19.26 13.53 11.59
CA PHE A 238 -19.04 12.08 11.46
C PHE A 238 -18.02 11.76 10.35
N GLU A 239 -18.20 12.32 9.16
CA GLU A 239 -17.29 12.12 8.01
C GLU A 239 -15.90 12.65 8.32
N LEU A 240 -15.80 13.86 8.88
CA LEU A 240 -14.53 14.41 9.34
C LEU A 240 -13.85 13.48 10.35
N GLY A 241 -14.61 12.94 11.31
CA GLY A 241 -14.12 11.95 12.28
C GLY A 241 -13.54 10.71 11.62
N MET A 242 -14.23 10.15 10.62
CA MET A 242 -13.74 9.00 9.85
C MET A 242 -12.44 9.32 9.09
N PHE A 243 -12.38 10.45 8.41
CA PHE A 243 -11.17 10.88 7.69
C PHE A 243 -10.00 11.20 8.61
N ILE A 244 -10.25 11.74 9.82
CA ILE A 244 -9.21 11.90 10.84
C ILE A 244 -8.68 10.54 11.29
N GLY A 245 -9.56 9.58 11.54
CA GLY A 245 -9.18 8.22 11.95
C GLY A 245 -8.32 7.51 10.90
N PHE A 246 -8.61 7.76 9.62
CA PHE A 246 -7.95 7.08 8.51
C PHE A 246 -6.69 7.80 7.98
N LEU A 247 -6.74 9.12 7.78
CA LEU A 247 -5.64 9.93 7.24
C LEU A 247 -4.73 10.53 8.32
N GLY A 248 -5.22 10.62 9.55
CA GLY A 248 -4.54 11.31 10.64
C GLY A 248 -4.69 12.84 10.60
N ARG A 249 -4.43 13.46 11.76
CA ARG A 249 -4.67 14.91 12.01
C ARG A 249 -3.86 15.87 11.14
N LYS A 250 -2.79 15.40 10.49
CA LYS A 250 -1.94 16.21 9.60
C LYS A 250 -2.48 16.32 8.18
N ARG A 251 -3.36 15.39 7.78
CA ARG A 251 -3.91 15.27 6.43
C ARG A 251 -5.41 15.55 6.37
N ALA A 252 -6.04 15.85 7.50
CA ALA A 252 -7.43 16.31 7.60
C ALA A 252 -7.46 17.77 8.07
N PHE A 253 -8.13 18.62 7.28
CA PHE A 253 -8.29 20.05 7.51
C PHE A 253 -9.75 20.37 7.80
N LEU A 254 -9.98 21.28 8.73
CA LEU A 254 -11.30 21.87 8.96
C LEU A 254 -11.26 23.34 8.59
N MET A 255 -12.02 23.73 7.57
CA MET A 255 -12.22 25.12 7.24
C MET A 255 -13.37 25.68 8.06
N GLU A 256 -13.12 26.73 8.86
CA GLU A 256 -14.14 27.35 9.72
C GLU A 256 -14.37 28.83 9.37
N PRO A 257 -15.61 29.32 9.36
CA PRO A 257 -15.88 30.74 9.08
C PRO A 257 -15.29 31.62 10.19
N ARG A 258 -14.54 32.65 9.81
CA ARG A 258 -13.85 33.56 10.77
C ARG A 258 -14.81 34.42 11.58
N GLU A 259 -15.95 34.78 11.01
CA GLU A 259 -16.89 35.75 11.60
C GLU A 259 -17.95 35.07 12.50
N ASP A 260 -18.15 33.77 12.37
CA ASP A 260 -19.10 33.01 13.19
C ASP A 260 -18.36 32.30 14.34
N LYS A 261 -18.86 32.46 15.57
CA LYS A 261 -18.38 31.66 16.71
C LYS A 261 -18.94 30.24 16.61
N LEU A 262 -18.42 29.47 15.66
CA LEU A 262 -18.81 28.09 15.46
C LEU A 262 -18.31 27.24 16.63
N LYS A 263 -19.21 26.51 17.27
CA LYS A 263 -18.84 25.60 18.36
C LYS A 263 -18.37 24.27 17.78
N LEU A 264 -17.08 23.98 17.92
CA LEU A 264 -16.51 22.68 17.58
C LEU A 264 -16.58 21.70 18.77
N PRO A 265 -16.82 20.40 18.53
CA PRO A 265 -16.63 19.36 19.54
C PRO A 265 -15.24 19.43 20.18
N SER A 266 -15.15 19.27 21.50
CA SER A 266 -13.88 19.35 22.24
C SER A 266 -12.83 18.35 21.75
N ASP A 267 -13.25 17.22 21.20
CA ASP A 267 -12.39 16.18 20.64
C ASP A 267 -11.67 16.62 19.35
N LEU A 268 -12.12 17.70 18.71
CA LEU A 268 -11.50 18.29 17.52
C LEU A 268 -10.43 19.36 17.84
N ALA A 269 -10.16 19.65 19.13
CA ALA A 269 -9.23 20.71 19.56
C ALA A 269 -7.74 20.48 19.17
N GLY A 270 -7.40 19.35 18.54
CA GLY A 270 -6.07 19.04 18.02
C GLY A 270 -5.99 18.94 16.49
N LEU A 271 -7.04 19.34 15.78
CA LEU A 271 -7.07 19.35 14.32
C LEU A 271 -6.37 20.60 13.76
N THR A 272 -5.89 20.50 12.52
CA THR A 272 -5.61 21.71 11.75
C THR A 272 -6.92 22.39 11.36
N THR A 273 -7.23 23.51 12.01
CA THR A 273 -8.28 24.41 11.54
C THR A 273 -7.69 25.51 10.65
N VAL A 274 -8.47 25.91 9.64
CA VAL A 274 -8.13 26.93 8.65
C VAL A 274 -9.28 27.93 8.61
N PRO A 275 -9.15 29.10 9.24
CA PRO A 275 -10.21 30.09 9.22
C PRO A 275 -10.38 30.66 7.81
N TYR A 276 -11.62 30.76 7.33
CA TYR A 276 -11.95 31.33 6.03
C TYR A 276 -12.91 32.52 6.15
N ARG A 277 -12.91 33.36 5.12
CA ARG A 277 -13.88 34.45 4.97
C ARG A 277 -14.62 34.27 3.65
N TYR A 278 -15.94 34.36 3.72
CA TYR A 278 -16.79 34.29 2.54
C TYR A 278 -17.87 35.37 2.61
N VAL A 279 -17.90 36.22 1.59
CA VAL A 279 -18.95 37.22 1.40
C VAL A 279 -19.41 37.08 -0.04
N LYS A 280 -20.71 36.86 -0.25
CA LYS A 280 -21.28 36.70 -1.59
C LYS A 280 -21.07 38.00 -2.39
N GLY A 281 -20.37 37.90 -3.52
CA GLY A 281 -20.05 39.06 -4.35
C GLY A 281 -18.88 38.78 -5.30
N PRO A 282 -18.47 39.79 -6.10
CA PRO A 282 -17.35 39.65 -7.05
C PRO A 282 -16.02 39.32 -6.35
N ASP A 283 -15.86 39.78 -5.11
CA ASP A 283 -14.62 39.61 -4.33
C ASP A 283 -14.57 38.29 -3.54
N ALA A 284 -15.59 37.43 -3.65
CA ALA A 284 -15.68 36.19 -2.87
C ALA A 284 -14.44 35.29 -3.05
N ARG A 285 -13.90 35.20 -4.28
CA ARG A 285 -12.67 34.47 -4.58
C ARG A 285 -11.47 35.04 -3.82
N ALA A 286 -11.35 36.37 -3.75
CA ALA A 286 -10.26 37.05 -3.07
C ALA A 286 -10.34 36.86 -1.55
N PHE A 287 -11.55 36.88 -0.97
CA PHE A 287 -11.73 36.63 0.46
C PHE A 287 -11.35 35.21 0.87
N LEU A 288 -11.58 34.22 -0.01
CA LEU A 288 -11.25 32.82 0.28
C LEU A 288 -9.76 32.50 0.07
N ALA A 289 -9.06 33.28 -0.76
CA ALA A 289 -7.68 32.98 -1.19
C ALA A 289 -6.71 32.67 -0.02
N PRO A 290 -6.67 33.42 1.09
CA PRO A 290 -5.73 33.13 2.19
C PRO A 290 -5.90 31.73 2.80
N ALA A 291 -7.14 31.25 2.92
CA ALA A 291 -7.43 29.92 3.43
C ALA A 291 -6.96 28.83 2.45
N CYS A 292 -7.21 29.03 1.15
CA CYS A 292 -6.76 28.13 0.10
C CYS A 292 -5.22 28.06 0.01
N GLU A 293 -4.51 29.18 0.12
CA GLU A 293 -3.04 29.20 0.15
C GLU A 293 -2.47 28.42 1.35
N GLN A 294 -3.08 28.57 2.53
CA GLN A 294 -2.64 27.86 3.72
C GLN A 294 -2.79 26.34 3.57
N ILE A 295 -3.90 25.88 2.98
CA ILE A 295 -4.14 24.47 2.71
C ILE A 295 -3.19 23.97 1.62
N ARG A 296 -3.07 24.70 0.50
CA ARG A 296 -2.16 24.37 -0.62
C ARG A 296 -0.75 24.13 -0.13
N ALA A 297 -0.19 25.05 0.67
CA ALA A 297 1.16 24.93 1.18
C ALA A 297 1.38 23.61 1.94
N ARG A 298 0.42 23.22 2.80
CA ARG A 298 0.50 21.98 3.57
C ARG A 298 0.34 20.73 2.71
N ILE A 299 -0.52 20.77 1.70
CA ILE A 299 -0.71 19.66 0.78
C ILE A 299 0.57 19.43 -0.05
N LEU A 300 1.16 20.51 -0.57
CA LEU A 300 2.41 20.43 -1.34
C LEU A 300 3.60 19.98 -0.46
N GLU A 301 3.66 20.42 0.80
CA GLU A 301 4.70 20.01 1.75
C GLU A 301 4.63 18.51 2.07
N ALA A 302 3.42 17.98 2.30
CA ALA A 302 3.23 16.60 2.75
C ALA A 302 3.12 15.58 1.60
N GLY A 303 2.77 16.01 0.38
CA GLY A 303 2.68 15.14 -0.80
C GLY A 303 1.60 14.05 -0.72
N PRO A 304 1.50 13.18 -1.74
CA PRO A 304 0.55 12.06 -1.75
C PRO A 304 0.83 11.10 -0.57
N ARG A 305 -0.19 10.31 -0.21
CA ARG A 305 -0.09 9.27 0.82
C ARG A 305 0.48 7.99 0.20
N ASP A 306 1.43 7.36 0.89
CA ASP A 306 2.04 6.06 0.53
C ASP A 306 1.02 4.90 0.55
#